data_AF-A0A528X8M2-F1
#
_entry.id   AF-A0A528X8M2-F1
#
_cell.length_a   1.000
_cell.length_b   1.000
_cell.length_c   1.000
_cell.angle_alpha   90.00
_cell.angle_beta   90.00
_cell.angle_gamma   90.00
#
_symmetry.space_group_name_H-M   'P 1'
#
loop_
_entity.id
_entity.type
_entity.pdbx_description
1 polymer ?
#
loop_
_entity_poly.entity_id
_entity_poly.type
_entity_poly.pdbx_seq_one_letter_code
_entity_poly.pdbx_strand_id
1 'polypeptide(L)' 'MPHLHMKGVDLVVDLLDAAEHVDKLSLEEVKDLLLEAASVLGELLMRDVPADIREQDEPAYPPRGLTKN' A
#
# COMPACT_ATOMS: atom_id res chain seq x y z
N MET A 1 7.73 0.95 -12.97
CA MET A 1 7.72 -0.43 -12.42
C MET A 1 6.58 -1.21 -13.06
N PRO A 2 6.85 -2.00 -14.12
CA PRO A 2 5.81 -2.75 -14.84
C PRO A 2 5.02 -3.72 -13.94
N HIS A 3 5.69 -4.31 -12.95
CA HIS A 3 5.10 -5.25 -12.00
C HIS A 3 4.03 -4.63 -11.09
N LEU A 4 4.22 -3.39 -10.65
CA LEU A 4 3.26 -2.68 -9.80
C LEU A 4 1.99 -2.31 -10.57
N HIS A 5 2.12 -1.96 -11.85
CA HIS A 5 0.96 -1.71 -12.70
C HIS A 5 0.13 -2.98 -12.91
N MET A 6 0.79 -4.10 -13.23
CA MET A 6 0.10 -5.39 -13.37
C MET A 6 -0.58 -5.83 -12.08
N LYS A 7 0.10 -5.73 -10.94
CA LYS A 7 -0.47 -6.03 -9.61
C LYS A 7 -1.72 -5.19 -9.32
N GLY A 8 -1.73 -3.92 -9.73
CA GLY A 8 -2.90 -3.05 -9.63
C GLY A 8 -4.06 -3.47 -10.54
N VAL A 9 -3.77 -4.00 -11.74
CA VAL A 9 -4.80 -4.52 -12.65
C VAL A 9 -5.39 -5.82 -12.10
N ASP A 10 -4.56 -6.74 -11.63
CA ASP A 10 -4.99 -8.01 -11.06
C ASP A 10 -5.92 -7.77 -9.85
N LEU A 11 -5.51 -6.89 -8.93
CA LEU A 11 -6.33 -6.48 -7.80
C LEU A 11 -7.71 -5.93 -8.21
N VAL A 12 -7.78 -5.15 -9.29
CA VAL A 12 -9.06 -4.61 -9.75
C VAL A 12 -9.98 -5.73 -10.25
N VAL A 13 -9.44 -6.73 -10.93
CA VAL A 13 -10.23 -7.90 -11.37
C VAL A 13 -10.75 -8.66 -10.16
N ASP A 14 -9.89 -8.91 -9.17
CA ASP A 14 -10.26 -9.64 -7.95
C ASP A 14 -11.32 -8.89 -7.13
N LEU A 15 -11.21 -7.55 -7.02
CA LEU A 15 -12.22 -6.73 -6.36
C LEU A 15 -13.57 -6.73 -7.08
N LEU A 16 -13.58 -6.75 -8.41
CA LEU A 16 -14.81 -6.81 -9.19
C LEU A 16 -15.49 -8.18 -9.04
N ASP A 17 -14.74 -9.27 -9.09
CA ASP A 17 -15.27 -10.62 -8.86
C ASP A 17 -15.80 -10.77 -7.43
N ALA A 18 -15.04 -10.29 -6.44
CA ALA A 18 -15.47 -10.28 -5.05
C ALA A 18 -16.72 -9.43 -4.81
N ALA A 19 -16.90 -8.31 -5.52
CA ALA A 19 -18.10 -7.50 -5.43
C ALA A 19 -19.33 -8.20 -6.03
N GLU A 20 -19.16 -8.99 -7.09
CA GLU A 20 -20.23 -9.78 -7.72
C GLU A 20 -20.62 -10.99 -6.85
N HIS A 21 -19.67 -11.54 -6.08
CA HIS A 21 -19.83 -12.77 -5.31
C HIS A 21 -19.66 -12.59 -3.79
N VAL A 22 -19.91 -11.39 -3.26
CA VAL A 22 -19.62 -11.04 -1.86
C VAL A 22 -20.36 -11.91 -0.84
N ASP A 23 -21.54 -12.41 -1.20
CA ASP A 23 -22.36 -13.31 -0.38
C ASP A 23 -21.76 -14.71 -0.21
N LYS A 24 -20.82 -15.07 -1.09
CA LYS A 24 -20.13 -16.37 -1.09
C LYS A 24 -18.77 -16.30 -0.40
N LEU A 25 -18.27 -15.12 -0.09
CA LEU A 25 -16.99 -14.93 0.57
C LEU A 25 -17.12 -15.13 2.08
N SER A 26 -16.14 -15.82 2.65
CA SER A 26 -15.92 -15.85 4.08
C SER A 26 -15.40 -14.50 4.58
N LEU A 27 -15.58 -14.25 5.88
CA LEU A 27 -15.04 -13.05 6.52
C LEU A 27 -13.51 -12.95 6.41
N GLU A 28 -12.83 -14.09 6.38
CA GLU A 28 -11.37 -14.17 6.22
C GLU A 28 -10.95 -13.73 4.81
N GLU A 29 -11.61 -14.26 3.77
CA GLU A 29 -11.35 -13.86 2.37
C GLU A 29 -11.60 -12.36 2.14
N VAL A 30 -12.68 -11.81 2.71
CA VAL A 30 -12.95 -10.36 2.64
C VAL A 30 -11.84 -9.56 3.32
N LYS A 31 -11.37 -10.01 4.49
CA LYS A 31 -10.31 -9.32 5.23
C LYS A 31 -9.00 -9.35 4.45
N ASP A 32 -8.64 -10.49 3.87
CA ASP A 32 -7.40 -10.63 3.11
C ASP A 32 -7.42 -9.75 1.85
N LEU A 33 -8.55 -9.73 1.14
CA LEU A 33 -8.74 -8.85 -0.02
C LEU A 33 -8.60 -7.38 0.34
N LEU A 34 -9.13 -6.94 1.49
CA LEU A 34 -8.99 -5.56 1.96
C LEU A 34 -7.55 -5.20 2.31
N LEU A 35 -6.80 -6.12 2.92
CA LEU A 35 -5.39 -5.90 3.26
C LEU A 35 -4.52 -5.84 2.00
N GLU A 36 -4.78 -6.72 1.04
CA GLU A 36 -4.11 -6.70 -0.26
C GLU A 36 -4.40 -5.39 -1.01
N ALA A 37 -5.68 -4.98 -1.04
CA ALA A 37 -6.08 -3.73 -1.65
C ALA A 37 -5.35 -2.53 -1.05
N ALA A 38 -5.30 -2.44 0.29
CA ALA A 38 -4.60 -1.38 0.99
C ALA A 38 -3.09 -1.36 0.66
N SER A 39 -2.45 -2.53 0.60
CA SER A 39 -1.02 -2.64 0.29
C SER A 39 -0.71 -2.17 -1.13
N VAL A 40 -1.44 -2.67 -2.13
CA VAL A 40 -1.19 -2.33 -3.55
C VAL A 40 -1.50 -0.87 -3.83
N LEU A 41 -2.61 -0.35 -3.29
CA LEU A 41 -2.94 1.06 -3.42
C LEU A 41 -1.90 1.95 -2.73
N GLY A 42 -1.37 1.54 -1.57
CA GLY A 42 -0.26 2.22 -0.91
C GLY A 42 0.98 2.31 -1.81
N GLU A 43 1.41 1.18 -2.39
CA GLU A 43 2.54 1.14 -3.32
C GLU A 43 2.30 2.03 -4.57
N LEU A 44 1.08 2.03 -5.11
CA LEU A 44 0.71 2.88 -6.25
C LEU A 44 0.73 4.37 -5.90
N LEU A 45 0.19 4.74 -4.74
CA LEU A 45 0.22 6.13 -4.27
C LEU A 45 1.65 6.60 -4.03
N MET A 46 2.49 5.78 -3.40
CA MET A 46 3.90 6.10 -3.17
C MET A 46 4.67 6.35 -4.46
N ARG A 47 4.31 5.69 -5.57
CA ARG A 47 4.91 5.93 -6.90
C ARG A 47 4.70 7.37 -7.37
N ASP A 48 3.53 7.94 -7.08
CA ASP A 48 3.10 9.23 -7.62
C ASP A 48 3.42 10.41 -6.66
N VAL A 49 4.04 10.14 -5.50
CA VAL A 49 4.55 11.18 -4.59
C VAL A 49 5.77 11.88 -5.21
N PRO A 50 5.74 13.21 -5.41
CA PRO A 50 6.91 13.99 -5.81
C PRO A 50 8.08 13.76 -4.85
N ALA A 51 9.30 13.64 -5.37
CA ALA A 51 10.51 13.35 -4.58
C ALA A 51 10.67 14.32 -3.40
N ASP A 52 10.25 15.57 -3.58
CA ASP A 52 10.33 16.69 -2.64
C ASP A 52 9.50 16.48 -1.36
N ILE A 53 8.49 15.60 -1.39
CA ILE A 53 7.66 15.25 -0.22
C ILE A 53 8.27 14.05 0.53
N ARG A 54 8.98 13.15 -0.15
CA ARG A 54 9.60 11.95 0.46
C ARG A 54 10.67 12.28 1.49
N GLU A 55 11.37 13.42 1.35
CA GLU A 55 12.40 13.87 2.31
C GLU A 55 11.80 14.45 3.62
N GLN A 56 10.50 14.76 3.66
CA GLN A 56 9.87 15.30 4.89
C GLN A 56 9.42 14.20 5.86
N ASP A 57 9.25 12.97 5.38
CA ASP A 57 8.86 11.79 6.18
C ASP A 57 10.05 10.90 6.59
N GLU A 58 11.28 11.20 6.16
CA GLU A 58 12.46 10.59 6.79
C GLU A 58 12.54 11.10 8.23
N PRO A 59 12.50 10.22 9.26
CA PRO A 59 12.76 10.66 10.61
C PRO A 59 14.16 11.26 10.62
N ALA A 60 14.25 12.54 10.94
CA ALA A 60 15.50 13.26 11.11
C ALA A 60 16.31 12.60 12.24
N TYR A 61 17.05 11.54 11.90
CA TYR A 61 18.12 11.00 12.71
C TYR A 61 19.42 11.67 12.24
N PRO A 62 20.29 12.10 13.18
CA PRO A 62 20.24 11.76 14.59
C PRO A 62 19.42 12.75 15.45
N PRO A 63 18.81 12.28 16.56
CA PRO A 63 18.39 13.17 17.62
C PRO A 63 19.63 13.90 18.08
N ARG A 64 19.62 15.22 17.95
CA ARG A 64 20.59 16.10 18.59
C ARG A 64 20.37 16.00 20.09
N GLY A 65 21.03 15.01 20.68
CA GLY A 65 21.04 14.70 22.10
C GLY A 65 22.40 14.14 22.48
N LEU A 66 23.36 15.05 22.62
CA LEU A 66 24.44 14.99 23.60
C LEU A 66 25.49 13.87 23.46
N THR A 67 26.56 14.27 22.77
CA THR A 67 27.97 14.01 23.07
C THR A 67 28.26 13.23 24.36
N LYS A 68 29.00 12.13 24.19
CA LYS A 68 29.83 11.52 25.24
C LYS A 68 30.60 12.61 26.00
N ASN A 69 30.43 12.64 27.32
CA ASN A 69 31.42 13.10 28.29
C ASN A 69 31.52 12.03 29.37
#